data_AF-J2PZ35-F1
#
_entry.id   AF-J2PZ35-F1
#
_cell.length_a   1.000
_cell.length_b   1.000
_cell.length_c   1.000
_cell.angle_alpha   90.00
_cell.angle_beta   90.00
_cell.angle_gamma   90.00
#
_symmetry.space_group_name_H-M   'P 1'
#
loop_
_entity.id
_entity.type
_entity.pdbx_description
1 polymer ?
#
loop_
_entity_poly.entity_id
_entity_poly.type
_entity_poly.pdbx_seq_one_letter_code
_entity_poly.pdbx_strand_id
1 'polypeptide(L)'
;MEQLGELIKALRKANKMTQQALAQQYGMSRATISGIENNTISEIGLRKVEAILNGFGYELTAVPRQSRRPTLDTLQKVNFHD
;
A
#
# COMPACT_ATOMS: atom_id res chain seq x y z
N MET A 1 -2.62 0.11 11.35
CA MET A 1 -2.54 -0.83 10.21
C MET A 1 -2.27 0.03 8.99
N GLU A 2 -1.06 -0.03 8.43
CA GLU A 2 -0.74 0.74 7.23
C GLU A 2 -1.56 0.20 6.06
N GLN A 3 -2.20 1.10 5.32
CA GLN A 3 -2.91 0.73 4.09
C GLN A 3 -1.86 0.50 3.01
N LEU A 4 -2.11 -0.46 2.11
CA LEU A 4 -1.19 -0.87 1.04
C LEU A 4 -0.56 0.31 0.27
N GLY A 5 -1.34 1.37 -0.01
CA GLY A 5 -0.85 2.57 -0.67
C GLY A 5 0.26 3.31 0.09
N GLU A 6 0.14 3.44 1.41
CA GLU A 6 1.16 4.08 2.26
C GLU A 6 2.42 3.22 2.35
N LEU A 7 2.29 1.88 2.43
CA LEU A 7 3.44 0.98 2.36
C LEU A 7 4.22 1.16 1.06
N ILE A 8 3.54 1.15 -0.09
CA ILE A 8 4.18 1.35 -1.40
C ILE A 8 4.88 2.71 -1.47
N LYS A 9 4.26 3.76 -0.96
CA LYS A 9 4.83 5.12 -0.90
C LYS A 9 6.07 5.17 -0.02
N ALA A 10 6.06 4.51 1.13
CA ALA A 10 7.19 4.43 2.05
C ALA A 10 8.38 3.71 1.38
N LEU A 11 8.12 2.55 0.77
CA LEU A 11 9.14 1.77 0.05
C LEU A 11 9.75 2.55 -1.12
N ARG A 12 8.92 3.24 -1.89
CA ARG A 12 9.38 4.11 -2.99
C ARG A 12 10.33 5.18 -2.46
N LYS A 13 9.96 5.88 -1.38
CA LYS A 13 10.77 6.94 -0.77
C LYS A 13 12.06 6.40 -0.18
N ALA A 14 12.02 5.24 0.50
CA ALA A 14 13.20 4.58 1.05
C ALA A 14 14.23 4.24 -0.05
N ASN A 15 13.75 3.87 -1.23
CA ASN A 15 14.56 3.62 -2.42
C ASN A 15 14.89 4.89 -3.23
N LYS A 16 14.58 6.09 -2.72
CA LYS A 16 14.83 7.40 -3.36
C LYS A 16 14.23 7.53 -4.76
N MET A 17 13.12 6.85 -5.03
CA MET A 17 12.46 6.88 -6.32
C MET A 17 11.39 7.98 -6.37
N THR A 18 11.25 8.65 -7.51
CA THR A 18 10.06 9.48 -7.78
C THR A 18 8.88 8.59 -8.18
N GLN A 19 7.65 9.10 -8.11
CA GLN A 19 6.47 8.36 -8.62
C GLN A 19 6.61 8.03 -10.11
N GLN A 20 7.23 8.92 -10.89
CA GLN A 20 7.48 8.71 -12.31
C GLN A 20 8.48 7.58 -12.54
N ALA A 21 9.56 7.50 -11.74
CA ALA A 21 10.55 6.43 -11.83
C ALA A 21 9.92 5.07 -11.49
N LEU A 22 9.10 5.01 -10.43
CA LEU A 22 8.38 3.79 -10.06
C LEU A 22 7.41 3.36 -11.16
N ALA A 23 6.70 4.32 -11.74
CA ALA A 23 5.77 4.08 -12.84
C ALA A 23 6.49 3.49 -14.06
N GLN A 24 7.65 4.03 -14.43
CA GLN A 24 8.47 3.52 -15.53
C GLN A 24 8.97 2.10 -15.26
N GLN A 25 9.47 1.82 -14.05
CA GLN A 25 9.99 0.51 -13.68
C GLN A 25 8.96 -0.61 -13.84
N TYR A 26 7.69 -0.34 -13.54
CA TYR A 26 6.62 -1.35 -13.58
C TYR A 26 5.63 -1.15 -14.74
N GLY A 27 5.97 -0.32 -15.74
CA GLY A 27 5.14 -0.15 -16.94
C GLY A 27 3.75 0.46 -16.67
N MET A 28 3.67 1.43 -15.76
CA MET A 28 2.42 2.12 -15.38
C MET A 28 2.49 3.62 -15.66
N SER A 29 1.34 4.29 -15.62
CA SER A 29 1.32 5.76 -15.62
C SER A 29 1.70 6.30 -14.23
N ARG A 30 2.30 7.49 -14.17
CA ARG A 30 2.51 8.18 -12.89
C ARG A 30 1.20 8.42 -12.14
N ALA A 31 0.11 8.72 -12.86
CA ALA A 31 -1.20 8.90 -12.26
C ALA A 31 -1.69 7.63 -11.55
N THR A 32 -1.40 6.44 -12.12
CA THR A 32 -1.68 5.15 -11.49
C THR A 32 -0.91 5.01 -10.17
N ILE A 33 0.40 5.27 -10.17
CA ILE A 33 1.20 5.23 -8.93
C ILE A 33 0.67 6.23 -7.89
N SER A 34 0.36 7.45 -8.30
CA SER A 34 -0.23 8.46 -7.40
C SER A 34 -1.59 8.01 -6.85
N GLY A 35 -2.41 7.35 -7.66
CA GLY A 35 -3.71 6.84 -7.23
C GLY A 35 -3.60 5.68 -6.24
N ILE A 36 -2.61 4.80 -6.42
CA ILE A 36 -2.27 3.74 -5.47
C ILE A 36 -1.83 4.36 -4.14
N GLU A 37 -0.85 5.26 -4.18
CA GLU A 37 -0.24 5.85 -2.98
C GLU A 37 -1.22 6.70 -2.15
N ASN A 38 -2.29 7.22 -2.76
CA ASN A 38 -3.29 8.05 -2.11
C ASN A 38 -4.66 7.35 -1.97
N ASN A 39 -4.78 6.07 -2.32
CA ASN A 39 -6.04 5.31 -2.30
C ASN A 39 -7.19 5.97 -3.09
N THR A 40 -6.90 6.64 -4.20
CA THR A 40 -7.90 7.34 -5.03
C THR A 40 -8.23 6.61 -6.33
N ILE A 41 -7.59 5.47 -6.60
CA ILE A 41 -7.86 4.66 -7.79
C ILE A 41 -9.05 3.74 -7.54
N SER A 42 -10.01 3.71 -8.47
CA SER A 42 -11.22 2.87 -8.37
C SER A 42 -10.91 1.39 -8.58
N GLU A 43 -9.96 1.08 -9.47
CA GLU A 43 -9.58 -0.27 -9.81
C GLU A 43 -8.08 -0.37 -10.14
N ILE A 44 -7.48 -1.49 -9.75
CA ILE A 44 -6.13 -1.84 -10.16
C ILE A 44 -6.02 -3.36 -10.31
N GLY A 45 -5.37 -3.80 -11.38
CA GLY A 45 -5.13 -5.23 -11.60
C GLY A 45 -4.18 -5.79 -10.52
N LEU A 46 -4.55 -6.94 -9.94
CA LEU A 46 -3.79 -7.62 -8.88
C LEU A 46 -2.30 -7.77 -9.21
N ARG A 47 -1.98 -8.21 -10.44
CA ARG A 47 -0.60 -8.41 -10.91
C ARG A 47 0.26 -7.15 -10.86
N LYS A 48 -0.35 -5.96 -10.99
CA LYS A 48 0.37 -4.68 -10.91
C LYS A 48 0.81 -4.39 -9.49
N VAL A 49 -0.07 -4.63 -8.52
CA VAL A 49 0.23 -4.49 -7.09
C VAL A 49 1.32 -5.50 -6.69
N GLU A 50 1.11 -6.75 -7.08
CA GLU A 50 2.05 -7.85 -6.80
C GLU A 50 3.44 -7.59 -7.38
N ALA A 51 3.54 -7.08 -8.61
CA ALA A 51 4.83 -6.73 -9.23
C ALA A 51 5.60 -5.67 -8.42
N ILE A 52 4.92 -4.62 -7.95
CA ILE A 52 5.53 -3.58 -7.12
C ILE A 52 6.03 -4.17 -5.79
N LEU A 53 5.19 -4.96 -5.11
CA LEU A 53 5.54 -5.60 -3.85
C LEU A 53 6.74 -6.54 -4.01
N ASN A 54 6.69 -7.43 -5.00
CA ASN A 54 7.75 -8.40 -5.27
C ASN A 54 9.09 -7.71 -5.53
N GLY A 55 9.11 -6.62 -6.30
CA GLY A 55 10.34 -5.88 -6.57
C GLY A 55 10.88 -5.08 -5.39
N PHE A 56 10.10 -4.91 -4.32
CA PHE A 56 10.57 -4.41 -3.02
C PHE A 56 10.83 -5.54 -1.99
N GLY A 57 10.71 -6.81 -2.38
CA GLY A 57 10.93 -7.95 -1.49
C GLY A 57 9.74 -8.29 -0.59
N TYR A 58 8.53 -7.86 -0.97
CA TYR A 58 7.28 -8.16 -0.29
C TYR A 58 6.44 -9.13 -1.10
N GLU A 59 5.71 -10.00 -0.43
CA GLU A 59 4.75 -10.92 -1.05
C GLU A 59 3.32 -10.49 -0.72
N LEU A 60 2.42 -10.58 -1.71
CA LEU A 60 1.00 -10.40 -1.48
C LEU A 60 0.37 -11.71 -0.98
N THR A 61 -0.10 -11.72 0.26
CA THR A 61 -0.64 -12.93 0.90
C THR A 61 -2.08 -12.73 1.39
N ALA A 62 -2.85 -13.83 1.39
CA ALA A 62 -4.17 -13.87 2.00
C ALA A 62 -4.04 -14.11 3.50
N VAL A 63 -4.58 -13.19 4.30
CA VAL A 63 -4.64 -13.35 5.77
C VAL A 63 -6.07 -13.67 6.22
N PRO A 64 -6.26 -14.47 7.28
CA PRO A 64 -7.58 -14.67 7.86
C PRO A 64 -8.23 -13.32 8.20
N ARG A 65 -9.50 -13.18 7.85
CA ARG A 65 -10.27 -11.98 8.25
C ARG A 65 -10.27 -11.90 9.77
N GLN A 66 -9.91 -10.74 10.32
CA GLN A 66 -10.08 -10.47 11.74
C GLN A 66 -11.58 -10.48 12.05
N SER A 67 -12.08 -11.61 12.56
CA SER A 67 -13.52 -11.89 12.72
C SER A 67 -14.14 -11.22 13.94
N ARG A 68 -13.33 -10.61 14.82
CA ARG A 68 -13.83 -9.80 15.93
C ARG A 68 -13.91 -8.35 15.50
N ARG A 69 -15.14 -7.82 15.43
CA ARG A 69 -15.34 -6.38 15.43
C ARG A 69 -14.57 -5.82 16.64
N PRO A 70 -13.76 -4.76 16.45
CA PRO A 70 -13.05 -4.17 17.57
C PRO A 70 -14.05 -3.70 18.62
N THR A 71 -13.77 -4.03 19.87
CA THR A 71 -14.46 -3.45 21.03
C THR A 71 -14.05 -1.98 21.20
N LEU A 72 -14.85 -1.21 21.93
CA LEU A 72 -14.49 0.18 22.25
C LEU A 72 -13.10 0.30 22.88
N ASP A 73 -12.77 -0.61 23.82
CA ASP A 73 -11.45 -0.67 24.47
C ASP A 73 -10.30 -0.86 23.48
N THR A 74 -10.51 -1.67 22.44
CA THR A 74 -9.49 -1.89 21.40
C THR A 74 -9.32 -0.68 20.48
N LEU A 75 -10.36 0.13 20.28
CA LEU A 75 -10.27 1.36 19.50
C LEU A 75 -9.57 2.48 20.28
N GLN A 76 -9.81 2.57 21.58
CA GLN A 76 -9.16 3.55 22.46
C GLN A 76 -7.65 3.31 22.63
N LYS A 77 -7.12 2.11 22.38
CA LYS A 77 -5.67 1.88 22.43
C LYS A 77 -4.92 2.40 21.21
N VAL A 78 -5.61 2.60 20.08
CA VAL A 78 -5.00 2.97 18.79
C VAL A 78 -4.89 4.49 18.62
N ASN A 79 -5.79 5.26 19.24
CA ASN A 79 -5.92 6.71 19.01
C ASN A 79 -5.31 7.61 20.12
N PHE A 80 -4.68 7.05 21.15
CA PHE A 80 -4.26 7.81 22.34
C PHE A 80 -2.73 7.87 22.53
N HIS A 81 -1.96 7.41 21.54
CA HIS A 81 -0.51 7.60 21.47
C HIS A 81 -0.14 8.24 20.13
N ASP A 82 -0.48 9.52 19.99
CA ASP A 82 0.17 10.48 19.09
C ASP A 82 0.32 11.81 19.86
#